data_AF-A0A1Y3WQP2-F1
#
_entry.id   AF-A0A1Y3WQP2-F1
#
_cell.length_a   1.000
_cell.length_b   1.000
_cell.length_c   1.000
_cell.angle_alpha   90.00
_cell.angle_beta   90.00
_cell.angle_gamma   90.00
#
_symmetry.space_group_name_H-M   'P 1'
#
loop_
_entity.id
_entity.type
_entity.pdbx_description
1 polymer ?
#
loop_
_entity_poly.entity_id
_entity_poly.type
_entity_poly.pdbx_seq_one_letter_code
_entity_poly.pdbx_strand_id
1 'polypeptide(L)'
;MQKRVVGCLAAGAALGAARFADLALWTDRDTGLVTAGWVGWRYLALFAFVAAVLLVSWRGSWQAGPVVRPGGRVPAGALDVSAALAALCMLEQAVGSFVQAEGGASLVRGALAVVCALWLAALDWYWLTNRRESPAAPPPWMAWLGVAGSLVFVWDILRSFMTNGSSWHRVAQTAAVWQQLAALLLLSALLRAVCLPGEPNPRAVGRYGLLAFGLCLCWQLPQCILLPGGPGDWALCALGLLGGLCAVLCAGPGLEKRGSHAAD
;
A
#
# COMPACT_ATOMS: atom_id res chain seq x y z
N MET A 1 -7.44 -15.19 14.41
CA MET A 1 -6.54 -14.53 13.43
C MET A 1 -6.70 -13.02 13.41
N GLN A 2 -7.93 -12.52 13.31
CA GLN A 2 -8.28 -11.09 13.44
C GLN A 2 -7.57 -10.38 14.61
N LYS A 3 -7.49 -10.99 15.81
CA LYS A 3 -6.73 -10.42 16.94
C LYS A 3 -5.24 -10.16 16.64
N ARG A 4 -4.57 -11.05 15.87
CA ARG A 4 -3.16 -10.87 15.48
C ARG A 4 -2.99 -9.77 14.44
N VAL A 5 -3.90 -9.69 13.46
CA VAL A 5 -3.89 -8.62 12.45
C VAL A 5 -4.19 -7.28 13.10
N VAL A 6 -5.22 -7.18 13.94
CA VAL A 6 -5.50 -5.97 14.72
C VAL A 6 -4.32 -5.60 15.62
N GLY A 7 -3.66 -6.58 16.25
CA GLY A 7 -2.43 -6.36 17.00
C GLY A 7 -1.30 -5.78 16.14
N CYS A 8 -1.15 -6.23 14.88
CA CYS A 8 -0.20 -5.64 13.93
C CYS A 8 -0.57 -4.22 13.54
N LEU A 9 -1.85 -3.96 13.32
CA LEU A 9 -2.31 -2.62 12.98
C LEU A 9 -2.04 -1.66 14.15
N ALA A 10 -2.34 -2.08 15.37
CA ALA A 10 -2.06 -1.31 16.58
C ALA A 10 -0.55 -1.10 16.80
N ALA A 11 0.26 -2.15 16.61
CA ALA A 11 1.71 -2.05 16.71
C ALA A 11 2.29 -1.11 15.63
N GLY A 12 1.79 -1.22 14.39
CA GLY A 12 2.15 -0.32 13.29
C GLY A 12 1.80 1.13 13.62
N ALA A 13 0.59 1.38 14.12
CA ALA A 13 0.16 2.72 14.54
C ALA A 13 1.02 3.27 15.69
N ALA A 14 1.34 2.45 16.70
CA ALA A 14 2.22 2.85 17.80
C ALA A 14 3.64 3.18 17.32
N LEU A 15 4.18 2.39 16.39
CA LEU A 15 5.48 2.65 15.76
C LEU A 15 5.43 3.90 14.87
N GLY A 16 4.32 4.15 14.18
CA GLY A 16 4.09 5.41 13.45
C GLY A 16 4.07 6.61 14.38
N ALA A 17 3.44 6.51 15.55
CA ALA A 17 3.49 7.56 16.57
C ALA A 17 4.90 7.78 17.13
N ALA A 18 5.67 6.70 17.37
CA ALA A 18 7.07 6.80 17.77
C ALA A 18 7.92 7.48 16.67
N ARG A 19 7.68 7.15 15.41
CA ARG A 19 8.33 7.79 14.26
C ARG A 19 7.96 9.26 14.13
N PHE A 20 6.70 9.61 14.39
CA PHE A 20 6.25 11.00 14.45
C PHE A 20 6.99 11.80 15.52
N ALA A 21 7.09 11.25 16.74
CA ALA A 21 7.85 11.88 17.81
C ALA A 21 9.34 12.05 17.43
N ASP A 22 9.94 11.03 16.82
CA ASP A 22 11.34 11.08 16.37
C ASP A 22 11.59 12.18 15.32
N LEU A 23 10.71 12.31 14.34
CA LEU A 23 10.80 13.38 13.34
C LEU A 23 10.54 14.76 13.97
N ALA A 24 9.56 14.87 14.86
CA ALA A 24 9.20 16.14 15.48
C ALA A 24 10.28 16.68 16.41
N LEU A 25 11.05 15.80 17.08
CA LEU A 25 12.06 16.16 18.07
C LEU A 25 13.47 16.28 17.50
N TRP A 26 13.82 15.44 16.52
CA TRP A 26 15.20 15.28 16.05
C TRP A 26 15.37 15.44 14.54
N THR A 27 14.43 16.13 13.88
CA THR A 27 14.56 16.46 12.45
C THR A 27 14.21 17.91 12.20
N ASP A 28 15.11 18.57 11.47
CA ASP A 28 14.89 19.90 10.95
C ASP A 28 13.78 19.83 9.91
N ARG A 29 12.75 20.67 10.07
CA ARG A 29 11.57 20.66 9.20
C ARG A 29 11.83 21.28 7.83
N ASP A 30 12.79 22.20 7.76
CA ASP A 30 13.12 22.92 6.53
C ASP A 30 14.02 22.08 5.65
N THR A 31 15.02 21.40 6.26
CA THR A 31 16.01 20.62 5.51
C THR A 31 15.74 19.11 5.50
N GLY A 32 14.89 18.60 6.40
CA GLY A 32 14.67 17.17 6.60
C GLY A 32 15.87 16.43 7.21
N LEU A 33 16.91 17.16 7.64
CA LEU A 33 18.14 16.59 8.21
C LEU A 33 17.98 16.26 9.69
N VAL A 34 18.73 15.26 10.14
CA VAL A 34 18.77 14.87 11.56
C VAL A 34 19.48 15.96 12.35
N THR A 35 18.82 16.54 13.36
CA THR A 35 19.37 17.62 14.19
C THR A 35 20.16 17.09 15.39
N ALA A 36 19.82 15.89 15.89
CA ALA A 36 20.52 15.26 16.99
C ALA A 36 20.36 13.73 16.97
N GLY A 37 21.32 13.03 17.60
CA GLY A 37 21.27 11.58 17.78
C GLY A 37 21.95 10.77 16.66
N TRP A 38 22.12 9.48 16.92
CA TRP A 38 22.77 8.57 15.98
C TRP A 38 21.80 8.08 14.91
N VAL A 39 22.14 8.31 13.64
CA VAL A 39 21.30 7.91 12.48
C VAL A 39 21.06 6.39 12.44
N GLY A 40 21.99 5.60 12.98
CA GLY A 40 21.84 4.14 13.07
C GLY A 40 20.58 3.69 13.81
N TRP A 41 20.08 4.48 14.76
CA TRP A 41 18.85 4.16 15.49
C TRP A 41 17.60 4.18 14.59
N ARG A 42 17.59 5.06 13.59
CA ARG A 42 16.49 5.15 12.61
C ARG A 42 16.53 3.98 11.63
N TYR A 43 17.72 3.55 11.21
CA TYR A 43 17.87 2.31 10.43
C TYR A 43 17.46 1.09 11.23
N LEU A 44 17.87 1.01 12.50
CA LEU A 44 17.47 -0.09 13.39
C LEU A 44 15.95 -0.10 13.61
N ALA A 45 15.33 1.06 13.81
CA ALA A 45 13.88 1.18 13.92
C ALA A 45 13.18 0.74 12.64
N LEU A 46 13.63 1.17 11.46
CA LEU A 46 13.09 0.73 10.17
C LEU A 46 13.23 -0.80 10.00
N PHE A 47 14.41 -1.34 10.31
CA PHE A 47 14.66 -2.78 10.23
C PHE A 47 13.77 -3.56 11.20
N ALA A 48 13.71 -3.16 12.46
CA ALA A 48 12.87 -3.80 13.47
C ALA A 48 11.39 -3.74 13.08
N PHE A 49 10.95 -2.62 12.51
CA PHE A 49 9.61 -2.43 11.98
C PHE A 49 9.30 -3.43 10.87
N VAL A 50 10.14 -3.47 9.82
CA VAL A 50 9.98 -4.40 8.70
C VAL A 50 10.02 -5.84 9.18
N ALA A 51 10.97 -6.19 10.04
CA ALA A 51 11.10 -7.52 10.61
C ALA A 51 9.85 -7.93 11.40
N ALA A 52 9.30 -7.05 12.24
CA ALA A 52 8.08 -7.32 13.00
C ALA A 52 6.88 -7.58 12.07
N VAL A 53 6.68 -6.72 11.07
CA VAL A 53 5.58 -6.86 10.10
C VAL A 53 5.74 -8.14 9.27
N LEU A 54 6.95 -8.44 8.81
CA LEU A 54 7.25 -9.69 8.10
C LEU A 54 7.01 -10.91 8.98
N LEU A 55 7.48 -10.93 10.22
CA LEU A 55 7.31 -12.05 11.14
C LEU A 55 5.82 -12.36 11.40
N VAL A 56 5.00 -11.33 11.62
CA VAL A 56 3.57 -11.59 11.87
C VAL A 56 2.84 -11.98 10.59
N SER A 57 3.18 -11.35 9.46
CA SER A 57 2.57 -11.69 8.18
C SER A 57 2.92 -13.12 7.73
N TRP A 58 4.13 -13.59 8.03
CA TRP A 58 4.59 -14.95 7.74
C TRP A 58 3.89 -16.00 8.58
N ARG A 59 3.76 -15.76 9.89
CA ARG A 59 3.12 -16.67 10.87
C ARG A 59 1.58 -16.65 10.83
N GLY A 60 0.99 -15.88 9.92
CA GLY A 60 -0.46 -15.78 9.76
C GLY A 60 -1.06 -16.97 8.99
N SER A 61 -2.10 -17.58 9.56
CA SER A 61 -2.94 -18.58 8.88
C SER A 61 -4.01 -17.88 8.04
N TRP A 62 -3.67 -17.35 6.86
CA TRP A 62 -4.64 -16.62 6.05
C TRP A 62 -5.68 -17.55 5.44
N GLN A 63 -6.93 -17.24 5.72
CA GLN A 63 -8.12 -17.90 5.17
C GLN A 63 -8.90 -16.79 4.49
N ALA A 64 -9.27 -16.96 3.23
CA ALA A 64 -10.18 -16.00 2.64
C ALA A 64 -11.30 -16.67 1.85
N GLY A 65 -12.46 -16.03 1.93
CA GLY A 65 -13.37 -15.97 0.80
C GLY A 65 -12.79 -15.07 -0.31
N PRO A 66 -13.47 -14.91 -1.44
CA PRO A 66 -13.00 -14.04 -2.51
C PRO A 66 -12.64 -12.64 -1.96
N VAL A 67 -11.68 -11.94 -2.58
CA VAL A 67 -11.48 -10.47 -2.38
C VAL A 67 -12.65 -9.71 -3.05
N VAL A 68 -13.84 -10.26 -2.90
CA VAL A 68 -15.15 -9.76 -3.26
C VAL A 68 -15.84 -9.59 -1.92
N ARG A 69 -15.74 -8.35 -1.45
CA ARG A 69 -16.43 -7.69 -0.33
C ARG A 69 -16.69 -8.48 0.98
N PRO A 70 -16.48 -7.82 2.13
CA PRO A 70 -16.90 -8.33 3.42
C PRO A 70 -18.43 -8.40 3.54
N GLY A 71 -18.94 -9.58 3.92
CA GLY A 71 -20.13 -9.63 4.75
C GLY A 71 -19.82 -9.09 6.15
N GLY A 72 -20.22 -7.86 6.44
CA GLY A 72 -20.48 -7.36 7.81
C GLY A 72 -19.31 -6.91 8.71
N ARG A 73 -18.04 -6.85 8.27
CA ARG A 73 -16.90 -6.57 9.19
C ARG A 73 -16.06 -5.30 8.95
N VAL A 74 -16.05 -4.77 7.74
CA VAL A 74 -15.45 -3.46 7.43
C VAL A 74 -16.60 -2.60 6.92
N PRO A 75 -16.73 -1.32 7.35
CA PRO A 75 -17.83 -0.47 6.92
C PRO A 75 -17.93 -0.52 5.40
N ALA A 76 -19.13 -0.85 4.91
CA ALA A 76 -19.38 -1.05 3.49
C ALA A 76 -19.06 0.27 2.76
N GLY A 77 -17.88 0.33 2.12
CA GLY A 77 -17.37 1.52 1.48
C GLY A 77 -15.96 1.94 1.90
N ALA A 78 -15.38 1.44 3.00
CA ALA A 78 -14.02 1.87 3.39
C ALA A 78 -12.94 1.41 2.40
N LEU A 79 -13.11 0.20 1.83
CA LEU A 79 -12.23 -0.30 0.77
C LEU A 79 -12.34 0.59 -0.48
N ASP A 80 -13.58 0.90 -0.87
CA ASP A 80 -13.93 1.74 -2.01
C ASP A 80 -13.30 3.15 -1.85
N VAL A 81 -13.56 3.80 -0.71
CA VAL A 81 -12.99 5.11 -0.36
C VAL A 81 -11.46 5.10 -0.36
N SER A 82 -10.82 4.04 0.14
CA SER A 82 -9.36 3.97 0.17
C SER A 82 -8.74 3.81 -1.23
N ALA A 83 -9.39 3.08 -2.14
CA ALA A 83 -8.94 2.97 -3.53
C ALA A 83 -9.17 4.27 -4.30
N ALA A 84 -10.31 4.92 -4.12
CA ALA A 84 -10.59 6.23 -4.68
C ALA A 84 -9.57 7.28 -4.20
N LEU A 85 -9.26 7.29 -2.90
CA LEU A 85 -8.24 8.16 -2.33
C LEU A 85 -6.86 7.90 -2.95
N ALA A 86 -6.47 6.63 -3.09
CA ALA A 86 -5.21 6.26 -3.72
C ALA A 86 -5.15 6.69 -5.19
N ALA A 87 -6.26 6.58 -5.93
CA ALA A 87 -6.36 7.07 -7.30
C ALA A 87 -6.20 8.59 -7.37
N LEU A 88 -6.86 9.35 -6.49
CA LEU A 88 -6.75 10.81 -6.45
C LEU A 88 -5.34 11.27 -6.11
N CYS A 89 -4.68 10.64 -5.13
CA CYS A 89 -3.29 10.96 -4.79
C CYS A 89 -2.32 10.60 -5.93
N MET A 90 -2.59 9.55 -6.71
CA MET A 90 -1.80 9.22 -7.90
C MET A 90 -2.00 10.24 -9.03
N LEU A 91 -3.21 10.79 -9.19
CA LEU A 91 -3.44 11.89 -10.13
C LEU A 91 -2.70 13.16 -9.70
N GLU A 92 -2.69 13.48 -8.40
CA GLU A 92 -1.91 14.60 -7.86
C GLU A 92 -0.42 14.40 -8.15
N GLN A 93 0.10 13.19 -7.95
CA GLN A 93 1.48 12.84 -8.34
C GLN A 93 1.74 13.04 -9.83
N ALA A 94 0.79 12.64 -10.68
CA ALA A 94 0.90 12.81 -12.12
C ALA A 94 0.96 14.29 -12.51
N VAL A 95 0.07 15.11 -11.94
CA VAL A 95 0.05 16.56 -12.14
C VAL A 95 1.38 17.17 -11.72
N GLY A 96 1.91 16.81 -10.54
CA GLY A 96 3.23 17.28 -10.10
C GLY A 96 4.34 16.93 -11.09
N SER A 97 4.32 15.72 -11.64
CA SER A 97 5.31 15.26 -12.64
C SER A 97 5.19 16.02 -13.98
N PHE A 98 3.98 16.41 -14.37
CA PHE A 98 3.74 17.20 -15.59
C PHE A 98 4.03 18.69 -15.39
N VAL A 99 3.73 19.26 -14.23
CA VAL A 99 3.99 20.68 -13.92
C VAL A 99 5.49 20.94 -13.81
N GLN A 100 6.23 20.03 -13.19
CA GLN A 100 7.69 20.20 -13.04
C GLN A 100 8.46 19.96 -14.35
N ALA A 101 7.88 19.23 -15.32
CA ALA A 101 8.37 18.99 -16.68
C ALA A 101 9.89 19.19 -16.91
N GLU A 102 10.74 18.49 -16.15
CA GLU A 102 12.20 18.60 -16.26
C GLU A 102 12.79 17.79 -17.44
N GLY A 103 11.92 17.24 -18.30
CA GLY A 103 12.29 16.48 -19.50
C GLY A 103 11.40 15.27 -19.75
N GLY A 104 11.73 14.46 -20.76
CA GLY A 104 10.92 13.31 -21.16
C GLY A 104 10.70 12.28 -20.03
N ALA A 105 11.65 12.18 -19.09
CA ALA A 105 11.55 11.29 -17.94
C ALA A 105 10.38 11.64 -16.99
N SER A 106 10.09 12.93 -16.76
CA SER A 106 8.97 13.33 -15.90
C SER A 106 7.62 13.13 -16.59
N LEU A 107 7.57 13.28 -17.92
CA LEU A 107 6.38 12.98 -18.72
C LEU A 107 6.02 11.49 -18.68
N VAL A 108 7.01 10.61 -18.85
CA VAL A 108 6.79 9.15 -18.76
C VAL A 108 6.29 8.78 -17.37
N ARG A 109 6.94 9.29 -16.32
CA ARG A 109 6.50 9.07 -14.94
C ARG A 109 5.07 9.55 -14.72
N GLY A 110 4.73 10.76 -15.15
CA GLY A 110 3.39 11.31 -15.03
C GLY A 110 2.34 10.45 -15.74
N ALA A 111 2.64 9.99 -16.95
CA ALA A 111 1.76 9.08 -17.69
C ALA A 111 1.55 7.75 -16.95
N LEU A 112 2.62 7.14 -16.41
CA LEU A 112 2.51 5.92 -15.60
C LEU A 112 1.67 6.13 -14.34
N ALA A 113 1.80 7.28 -13.68
CA ALA A 113 0.98 7.65 -12.52
C ALA A 113 -0.51 7.80 -12.89
N VAL A 114 -0.83 8.41 -14.05
CA VAL A 114 -2.22 8.45 -14.57
C VAL A 114 -2.74 7.04 -14.82
N VAL A 115 -1.96 6.17 -15.46
CA VAL A 115 -2.36 4.77 -15.71
C VAL A 115 -2.62 4.03 -14.39
N CYS A 116 -1.78 4.23 -13.37
CA CYS A 116 -1.99 3.67 -12.04
C CYS A 116 -3.28 4.18 -11.39
N ALA A 117 -3.56 5.49 -11.50
CA ALA A 117 -4.79 6.08 -10.99
C ALA A 117 -6.04 5.51 -11.68
N LEU A 118 -6.00 5.37 -13.01
CA LEU A 118 -7.10 4.78 -13.78
C LEU A 118 -7.36 3.33 -13.37
N TRP A 119 -6.31 2.56 -13.11
CA TRP A 119 -6.47 1.20 -12.62
C TRP A 119 -7.07 1.15 -11.21
N LEU A 120 -6.63 2.00 -10.29
CA LEU A 120 -7.20 2.08 -8.94
C LEU A 120 -8.67 2.53 -8.96
N ALA A 121 -9.04 3.45 -9.85
CA ALA A 121 -10.42 3.84 -10.07
C ALA A 121 -11.26 2.71 -10.69
N ALA A 122 -10.70 1.94 -11.63
CA ALA A 122 -11.34 0.76 -12.19
C ALA A 122 -11.54 -0.33 -11.14
N LEU A 123 -10.58 -0.48 -10.22
CA LEU A 123 -10.65 -1.40 -9.09
C LEU A 123 -11.76 -0.99 -8.10
N ASP A 124 -11.84 0.30 -7.76
CA ASP A 124 -12.93 0.86 -6.95
C ASP A 124 -14.29 0.61 -7.61
N TRP A 125 -14.43 0.97 -8.90
CA TRP A 125 -15.64 0.71 -9.68
C TRP A 125 -16.00 -0.78 -9.73
N TYR A 126 -15.01 -1.66 -9.95
CA TYR A 126 -15.20 -3.11 -9.98
C TYR A 126 -15.72 -3.62 -8.64
N TRP A 127 -15.18 -3.12 -7.53
CA TRP A 127 -15.71 -3.43 -6.22
C TRP A 127 -17.12 -2.87 -6.04
N LEU A 128 -17.40 -1.61 -6.40
CA LEU A 128 -18.72 -0.97 -6.32
C LEU A 128 -19.81 -1.71 -7.10
N THR A 129 -19.52 -2.13 -8.32
CA THR A 129 -20.47 -2.82 -9.21
C THR A 129 -20.71 -4.26 -8.78
N ASN A 130 -19.69 -4.97 -8.31
CA ASN A 130 -19.82 -6.33 -7.78
C ASN A 130 -20.23 -6.37 -6.31
N ARG A 131 -21.06 -5.41 -5.89
CA ARG A 131 -21.71 -5.37 -4.58
C ARG A 131 -22.91 -6.32 -4.46
N ARG A 132 -23.39 -6.89 -5.57
CA ARG A 132 -24.57 -7.79 -5.64
C ARG A 132 -24.18 -9.25 -5.89
N GLU A 133 -25.10 -10.16 -5.58
CA GLU A 133 -24.92 -11.61 -5.35
C GLU A 133 -24.25 -12.44 -6.47
N SER A 134 -24.02 -11.89 -7.67
CA SER A 134 -23.22 -12.53 -8.72
C SER A 134 -22.12 -11.58 -9.22
N PRO A 135 -20.84 -11.83 -8.88
CA PRO A 135 -19.73 -11.02 -9.37
C PRO A 135 -19.54 -11.23 -10.88
N ALA A 136 -19.61 -10.15 -11.64
CA ALA A 136 -19.16 -10.13 -13.03
C ALA A 136 -17.64 -10.32 -13.10
N ALA A 137 -17.18 -11.02 -14.13
CA ALA A 137 -15.75 -11.13 -14.41
C ALA A 137 -15.16 -9.73 -14.64
N PRO A 138 -13.97 -9.43 -14.10
CA PRO A 138 -13.31 -8.16 -14.38
C PRO A 138 -13.02 -8.05 -15.88
N PRO A 139 -13.13 -6.85 -16.46
CA PRO A 139 -12.85 -6.69 -17.87
C PRO A 139 -11.34 -6.85 -18.15
N PRO A 140 -10.93 -7.41 -19.31
CA PRO A 140 -9.55 -7.76 -19.59
C PRO A 140 -8.60 -6.55 -19.60
N TRP A 141 -9.08 -5.36 -19.96
CA TRP A 141 -8.29 -4.12 -19.94
C TRP A 141 -7.82 -3.73 -18.54
N MET A 142 -8.55 -4.13 -17.48
CA MET A 142 -8.18 -3.82 -16.10
C MET A 142 -6.87 -4.52 -15.71
N ALA A 143 -6.60 -5.71 -16.26
CA ALA A 143 -5.33 -6.39 -16.03
C ALA A 143 -4.16 -5.62 -16.68
N TRP A 144 -4.34 -5.18 -17.93
CA TRP A 144 -3.35 -4.42 -18.67
C TRP A 144 -3.00 -3.09 -17.98
N LEU A 145 -4.01 -2.34 -17.53
CA LEU A 145 -3.77 -1.11 -16.78
C LEU A 145 -3.08 -1.37 -15.44
N GLY A 146 -3.39 -2.48 -14.75
CA GLY A 146 -2.73 -2.81 -13.50
C GLY A 146 -1.25 -3.11 -13.68
N VAL A 147 -0.89 -3.88 -14.72
CA VAL A 147 0.52 -4.13 -15.07
C VAL A 147 1.21 -2.82 -15.43
N ALA A 148 0.66 -2.05 -16.37
CA ALA A 148 1.27 -0.81 -16.84
C ALA A 148 1.37 0.25 -15.74
N GLY A 149 0.33 0.42 -14.94
CA GLY A 149 0.30 1.36 -13.81
C GLY A 149 1.30 0.99 -12.71
N SER A 150 1.53 -0.29 -12.46
CA SER A 150 2.53 -0.74 -11.48
C SER A 150 3.97 -0.37 -11.86
N LEU A 151 4.24 -0.08 -13.14
CA LEU A 151 5.56 0.38 -13.58
C LEU A 151 5.96 1.74 -12.99
N VAL A 152 5.01 2.55 -12.49
CA VAL A 152 5.35 3.80 -11.79
C VAL A 152 6.23 3.54 -10.56
N PHE A 153 5.97 2.46 -9.82
CA PHE A 153 6.74 2.08 -8.63
C PHE A 153 8.11 1.53 -9.03
N VAL A 154 8.17 0.74 -10.11
CA VAL A 154 9.44 0.26 -10.67
C VAL A 154 10.31 1.43 -11.11
N TRP A 155 9.70 2.41 -11.80
CA TRP A 155 10.36 3.64 -12.19
C TRP A 155 10.90 4.40 -10.98
N ASP A 156 10.09 4.55 -9.93
CA ASP A 156 10.46 5.18 -8.65
C ASP A 156 11.66 4.52 -7.98
N ILE A 157 11.66 3.18 -7.93
CA ILE A 157 12.75 2.39 -7.36
C ILE A 157 14.03 2.61 -8.17
N LEU A 158 13.97 2.49 -9.49
CA LEU A 158 15.12 2.67 -10.38
C LEU A 158 15.67 4.10 -10.29
N ARG A 159 14.79 5.12 -10.34
CA ARG A 159 15.17 6.52 -10.20
C ARG A 159 15.88 6.75 -8.87
N SER A 160 15.38 6.17 -7.78
CA SER A 160 16.00 6.29 -6.46
C SER A 160 17.45 5.77 -6.47
N PHE A 161 17.73 4.64 -7.12
CA PHE A 161 19.11 4.14 -7.25
C PHE A 161 20.00 5.01 -8.14
N MET A 162 19.44 5.66 -9.15
CA MET A 162 20.20 6.50 -10.08
C MET A 162 20.51 7.90 -9.52
N THR A 163 19.56 8.52 -8.81
CA THR A 163 19.70 9.91 -8.36
C THR A 163 20.14 10.03 -6.90
N ASN A 164 19.99 8.96 -6.12
CA ASN A 164 20.20 8.99 -4.67
C ASN A 164 21.10 7.81 -4.25
N GLY A 165 22.42 7.97 -4.45
CA GLY A 165 23.40 7.01 -3.94
C GLY A 165 23.25 6.82 -2.43
N SER A 166 23.31 5.56 -1.96
CA SER A 166 23.16 5.26 -0.54
C SER A 166 24.25 5.96 0.27
N SER A 167 23.87 6.98 1.04
CA SER A 167 24.75 7.58 2.04
C SER A 167 24.26 7.15 3.42
N TRP A 168 25.20 6.88 4.33
CA TRP A 168 24.95 6.43 5.70
C TRP A 168 24.07 7.38 6.53
N HIS A 169 23.78 8.57 6.01
CA HIS A 169 22.99 9.62 6.66
C HIS A 169 21.56 9.78 6.10
N ARG A 170 21.16 9.03 5.05
CA ARG A 170 19.88 9.25 4.34
C ARG A 170 18.90 8.08 4.46
N VAL A 171 18.40 7.86 5.67
CA VAL A 171 17.37 6.84 5.98
C VAL A 171 16.12 7.02 5.12
N ALA A 172 15.74 8.26 4.82
CA ALA A 172 14.55 8.58 4.03
C ALA A 172 14.57 7.93 2.64
N GLN A 173 15.71 7.98 1.95
CA GLN A 173 15.86 7.43 0.60
C GLN A 173 15.79 5.90 0.61
N THR A 174 16.42 5.26 1.61
CA THR A 174 16.30 3.82 1.81
C THR A 174 14.85 3.43 2.09
N ALA A 175 14.16 4.14 2.99
CA ALA A 175 12.77 3.88 3.32
C ALA A 175 11.84 4.04 2.11
N ALA A 176 12.07 5.05 1.26
CA ALA A 176 11.31 5.27 0.04
C ALA A 176 11.34 4.04 -0.88
N VAL A 177 12.51 3.44 -1.11
CA VAL A 177 12.62 2.22 -1.93
C VAL A 177 11.80 1.06 -1.33
N TRP A 178 11.87 0.86 -0.01
CA TRP A 178 11.08 -0.18 0.67
C TRP A 178 9.58 0.06 0.58
N GLN A 179 9.14 1.32 0.65
CA GLN A 179 7.73 1.69 0.50
C GLN A 179 7.24 1.44 -0.92
N GLN A 180 8.02 1.84 -1.93
CA GLN A 180 7.70 1.61 -3.34
C GLN A 180 7.61 0.11 -3.64
N LEU A 181 8.52 -0.71 -3.08
CA LEU A 181 8.45 -2.17 -3.15
C LEU A 181 7.21 -2.74 -2.46
N ALA A 182 6.87 -2.25 -1.26
CA ALA A 182 5.69 -2.70 -0.54
C ALA A 182 4.40 -2.37 -1.28
N ALA A 183 4.30 -1.17 -1.85
CA ALA A 183 3.19 -0.78 -2.71
C ALA A 183 3.11 -1.65 -3.97
N LEU A 184 4.23 -1.87 -4.66
CA LEU A 184 4.29 -2.74 -5.85
C LEU A 184 3.84 -4.17 -5.55
N LEU A 185 4.29 -4.76 -4.43
CA LEU A 185 3.89 -6.10 -4.00
C LEU A 185 2.40 -6.17 -3.67
N LEU A 186 1.85 -5.15 -2.99
CA LEU A 186 0.41 -5.05 -2.71
C LEU A 186 -0.39 -5.01 -4.02
N LEU A 187 -0.03 -4.11 -4.94
CA LEU A 187 -0.77 -3.95 -6.20
C LEU A 187 -0.67 -5.20 -7.08
N SER A 188 0.49 -5.85 -7.12
CA SER A 188 0.68 -7.11 -7.83
C SER A 188 -0.21 -8.23 -7.27
N ALA A 189 -0.33 -8.30 -5.94
CA ALA A 189 -1.19 -9.28 -5.30
C ALA A 189 -2.68 -8.98 -5.49
N LEU A 190 -3.08 -7.71 -5.48
CA LEU A 190 -4.45 -7.29 -5.80
C LEU A 190 -4.79 -7.59 -7.27
N LEU A 191 -3.90 -7.25 -8.19
CA LEU A 191 -4.03 -7.56 -9.61
C LEU A 191 -4.23 -9.05 -9.83
N ARG A 192 -3.42 -9.90 -9.20
CA ARG A 192 -3.59 -11.36 -9.30
C ARG A 192 -4.90 -11.82 -8.67
N ALA A 193 -5.24 -11.31 -7.48
CA ALA A 193 -6.44 -11.71 -6.77
C ALA A 193 -7.73 -11.35 -7.51
N VAL A 194 -7.73 -10.22 -8.24
CA VAL A 194 -8.90 -9.74 -8.97
C VAL A 194 -8.93 -10.28 -10.39
N CYS A 195 -7.84 -10.15 -11.16
CA CYS A 195 -7.82 -10.47 -12.58
C CYS A 195 -7.50 -11.95 -12.90
N LEU A 196 -6.98 -12.74 -11.94
CA LEU A 196 -6.72 -14.18 -12.11
C LEU A 196 -7.56 -15.01 -11.13
N PRO A 197 -8.87 -15.19 -11.40
CA PRO A 197 -9.81 -15.82 -10.46
C PRO A 197 -9.59 -17.33 -10.24
N GLY A 198 -8.72 -17.99 -11.02
CA GLY A 198 -8.43 -19.43 -10.87
C GLY A 198 -7.45 -19.78 -9.73
N GLU A 199 -6.68 -18.81 -9.23
CA GLU A 199 -5.74 -18.99 -8.12
C GLU A 199 -5.70 -17.77 -7.19
N PRO A 200 -6.82 -17.40 -6.55
CA PRO A 200 -6.81 -16.32 -5.57
C PRO A 200 -5.88 -16.74 -4.42
N ASN A 201 -4.78 -15.99 -4.25
CA ASN A 201 -3.83 -16.21 -3.15
C ASN A 201 -4.05 -15.14 -2.07
N PRO A 202 -5.04 -15.30 -1.18
CA PRO A 202 -5.33 -14.32 -0.14
C PRO A 202 -4.21 -14.18 0.89
N ARG A 203 -3.32 -15.17 0.99
CA ARG A 203 -2.10 -15.05 1.80
C ARG A 203 -1.22 -13.92 1.27
N ALA A 204 -1.07 -13.81 -0.05
CA ALA A 204 -0.27 -12.75 -0.65
C ALA A 204 -0.87 -11.36 -0.38
N VAL A 205 -2.17 -11.19 -0.64
CA VAL A 205 -2.88 -9.92 -0.42
C VAL A 205 -2.80 -9.50 1.05
N GLY A 206 -3.06 -10.42 1.97
CA GLY A 206 -2.98 -10.12 3.39
C GLY A 206 -1.57 -9.78 3.88
N ARG A 207 -0.56 -10.52 3.43
CA ARG A 207 0.85 -10.29 3.81
C ARG A 207 1.36 -8.96 3.29
N TYR A 208 1.20 -8.70 2.00
CA TYR A 208 1.67 -7.46 1.39
C TYR A 208 0.79 -6.27 1.79
N GLY A 209 -0.49 -6.50 2.14
CA GLY A 209 -1.36 -5.51 2.76
C GLY A 209 -0.85 -5.03 4.12
N LEU A 210 -0.42 -5.94 5.01
CA LEU A 210 0.22 -5.57 6.27
C LEU A 210 1.56 -4.85 6.05
N LEU A 211 2.35 -5.30 5.07
CA LEU A 211 3.61 -4.67 4.71
C LEU A 211 3.40 -3.21 4.25
N ALA A 212 2.45 -3.00 3.34
CA ALA A 212 2.08 -1.68 2.83
C ALA A 212 1.47 -0.80 3.94
N PHE A 213 0.60 -1.34 4.80
CA PHE A 213 0.10 -0.60 5.96
C PHE A 213 1.23 -0.11 6.85
N GLY A 214 2.21 -0.97 7.10
CA GLY A 214 3.33 -0.60 7.94
C GLY A 214 4.23 0.46 7.30
N LEU A 215 4.73 0.19 6.11
CA LEU A 215 5.73 1.03 5.46
C LEU A 215 5.11 2.26 4.78
N CYS A 216 4.04 2.05 4.02
CA CYS A 216 3.47 3.10 3.18
C CYS A 216 2.50 3.99 3.97
N LEU A 217 1.88 3.51 5.06
CA LEU A 217 1.06 4.37 5.94
C LEU A 217 1.80 4.73 7.24
N CYS A 218 2.11 3.76 8.11
CA CYS A 218 2.61 4.09 9.45
C CYS A 218 3.98 4.79 9.44
N TRP A 219 4.88 4.40 8.52
CA TRP A 219 6.20 5.03 8.40
C TRP A 219 6.18 6.32 7.56
N GLN A 220 5.33 6.39 6.54
CA GLN A 220 5.27 7.54 5.62
C GLN A 220 4.42 8.69 6.15
N LEU A 221 3.28 8.41 6.78
CA LEU A 221 2.33 9.42 7.24
C LEU A 221 2.98 10.49 8.14
N PRO A 222 3.87 10.13 9.09
CA PRO A 222 4.58 11.14 9.87
C PRO A 222 5.43 12.09 9.03
N GLN A 223 6.03 11.61 7.94
CA GLN A 223 6.80 12.45 7.02
C GLN A 223 5.89 13.39 6.23
N CYS A 224 4.77 12.89 5.72
CA CYS A 224 3.78 13.71 4.99
C CYS A 224 3.21 14.86 5.84
N ILE A 225 3.08 14.65 7.16
CA ILE A 225 2.50 15.65 8.07
C ILE A 225 3.55 16.69 8.50
N LEU A 226 4.79 16.27 8.73
CA LEU A 226 5.79 17.11 9.41
C LEU A 226 6.81 17.77 8.47
N LEU A 227 7.01 17.21 7.27
CA LEU A 227 8.03 17.63 6.33
C LEU A 227 7.37 18.06 5.01
N PRO A 228 8.02 18.95 4.23
CA PRO A 228 7.56 19.25 2.88
C PRO A 228 7.59 17.96 2.04
N GLY A 229 6.41 17.38 1.84
CA GLY A 229 6.23 16.13 1.09
C GLY A 229 6.35 16.37 -0.42
N GLY A 230 6.85 15.35 -1.12
CA GLY A 230 6.87 15.32 -2.57
C GLY A 230 5.56 14.79 -3.17
N PRO A 231 5.32 15.06 -4.47
CA PRO A 231 4.19 14.50 -5.20
C PRO A 231 4.23 12.96 -5.15
N GLY A 232 3.20 12.35 -4.56
CA GLY A 232 3.06 10.90 -4.40
C GLY A 232 3.34 10.33 -3.00
N ASP A 233 3.81 11.13 -2.05
CA ASP A 233 3.98 10.67 -0.65
C ASP A 233 2.62 10.33 -0.02
N TRP A 234 1.60 11.12 -0.33
CA TRP A 234 0.20 10.84 0.04
C TRP A 234 -0.37 9.64 -0.70
N ALA A 235 0.09 9.36 -1.93
CA ALA A 235 -0.33 8.19 -2.68
C ALA A 235 0.15 6.89 -2.00
N LEU A 236 1.39 6.88 -1.48
CA LEU A 236 1.88 5.78 -0.64
C LEU A 236 1.04 5.62 0.63
N CYS A 237 0.69 6.72 1.32
CA CYS A 237 -0.18 6.66 2.51
C CYS A 237 -1.54 6.03 2.19
N ALA A 238 -2.18 6.47 1.11
CA ALA A 238 -3.47 5.94 0.67
C ALA A 238 -3.38 4.44 0.30
N LEU A 239 -2.30 4.02 -0.37
CA LEU A 239 -2.05 2.60 -0.66
C LEU A 239 -1.77 1.77 0.59
N GLY A 240 -1.10 2.35 1.59
CA GLY A 240 -0.91 1.70 2.89
C GLY A 240 -2.23 1.50 3.64
N LEU A 241 -3.13 2.49 3.60
CA LEU A 241 -4.49 2.36 4.14
C LEU A 241 -5.28 1.25 3.43
N LEU A 242 -5.27 1.26 2.09
CA LEU A 242 -5.88 0.21 1.26
C LEU A 242 -5.33 -1.18 1.64
N GLY A 243 -4.01 -1.31 1.76
CA GLY A 243 -3.33 -2.54 2.15
C GLY A 243 -3.76 -3.05 3.54
N GLY A 244 -3.86 -2.16 4.52
CA GLY A 244 -4.32 -2.51 5.87
C GLY A 244 -5.75 -3.04 5.88
N LEU A 245 -6.64 -2.40 5.12
CA LEU A 245 -8.02 -2.85 4.96
C LEU A 245 -8.09 -4.22 4.28
N CYS A 246 -7.36 -4.41 3.19
CA CYS A 246 -7.22 -5.71 2.51
C CYS A 246 -6.73 -6.81 3.46
N ALA A 247 -5.76 -6.51 4.33
CA ALA A 247 -5.25 -7.46 5.31
C ALA A 247 -6.29 -7.86 6.37
N VAL A 248 -7.12 -6.93 6.84
CA VAL A 248 -8.24 -7.23 7.76
C VAL A 248 -9.25 -8.15 7.08
N LEU A 249 -9.56 -7.89 5.82
CA LEU A 249 -10.50 -8.71 5.04
C LEU A 249 -9.99 -10.14 4.86
N CYS A 250 -8.73 -10.32 4.49
CA CYS A 250 -8.10 -11.63 4.33
C CYS A 250 -7.84 -12.39 5.65
N ALA A 251 -8.17 -11.80 6.79
CA ALA A 251 -7.96 -12.38 8.12
C ALA A 251 -9.24 -12.73 8.89
N GLY A 252 -10.41 -12.41 8.32
CA GLY A 252 -11.71 -12.80 8.87
C GLY A 252 -11.97 -14.31 8.68
N PRO A 253 -12.77 -14.96 9.55
CA PRO A 253 -13.21 -16.32 9.29
C PRO A 253 -13.96 -16.35 7.95
N GLY A 254 -13.54 -17.27 7.08
CA GLY A 254 -14.21 -17.52 5.81
C GLY A 254 -15.69 -17.77 6.04
N LEU A 255 -16.54 -17.33 5.11
CA LEU A 255 -17.92 -17.80 5.07
C LEU A 255 -17.85 -19.33 5.11
N GLU A 256 -18.32 -19.92 6.21
CA GLU A 256 -18.62 -21.35 6.23
C GLU A 256 -19.44 -21.61 4.97
N LYS A 257 -18.98 -22.56 4.13
CA LYS A 257 -19.86 -23.17 3.13
C LYS A 257 -21.08 -23.62 3.91
N ARG A 258 -22.19 -22.88 3.79
CA ARG A 258 -23.49 -23.30 4.28
C ARG A 258 -23.70 -24.68 3.66
N GLY A 259 -23.66 -25.71 4.51
CA GLY A 259 -23.61 -27.09 4.07
C GLY A 259 -24.70 -27.35 3.05
N SER A 260 -24.30 -27.88 1.90
CA SER A 260 -25.21 -28.56 1.00
C SER A 260 -25.65 -29.85 1.69
N HIS A 261 -26.56 -29.75 2.66
CA HIS A 261 -27.46 -30.83 3.02
C HIS A 261 -28.74 -30.62 2.21
N ALA A 262 -28.69 -31.02 0.94
CA ALA A 262 -29.85 -31.50 0.20
C ALA A 262 -29.54 -32.99 0.00
N ALA A 263 -30.01 -33.83 0.91
CA ALA A 263 -31.26 -34.57 0.80
C ALA A 263 -31.05 -35.77 -0.14
N ASP A 264 -30.76 -36.92 0.50
CA ASP A 264 -31.06 -38.25 -0.03
C ASP A 264 -32.57 -38.41 -0.23
#